data_AF-A0A951CYK2-F1
#
_entry.id   AF-A0A951CYK2-F1
#
_cell.length_a   1.000
_cell.length_b   1.000
_cell.length_c   1.000
_cell.angle_alpha   90.00
_cell.angle_beta   90.00
_cell.angle_gamma   90.00
#
_symmetry.space_group_name_H-M   'P 1'
#
loop_
_entity.id
_entity.type
_entity.pdbx_description
1 polymer ?
#
loop_
_entity_poly.entity_id
_entity_poly.type
_entity_poly.pdbx_seq_one_letter_code
_entity_poly.pdbx_strand_id
1 'polypeptide(L)' 'MPAADSNGRPRAVVFDLGGVLLDWNPRYLYRKLFDDEAAMERFLAEVCTLEWHHAHDLGIPPEQTTAPLIAAH' A
#
# COMPACT_ATOMS: atom_id res chain seq x y z
N MET A 1 -14.49 -10.19 28.36
CA MET A 1 -13.62 -10.97 27.45
C MET A 1 -14.01 -12.43 27.59
N PRO A 2 -14.47 -13.13 26.54
CA PRO A 2 -14.78 -14.55 26.67
C PRO A 2 -13.51 -15.33 27.02
N ALA A 3 -13.62 -16.28 27.94
CA ALA A 3 -12.52 -17.12 28.39
C ALA A 3 -11.91 -17.90 27.21
N ALA A 4 -10.58 -17.94 27.14
CA ALA A 4 -9.86 -18.72 26.14
C ALA A 4 -10.19 -20.21 26.32
N ASP A 5 -10.40 -20.93 25.20
CA ASP A 5 -10.49 -22.38 25.27
C ASP A 5 -9.14 -22.95 25.72
N SER A 6 -9.17 -23.96 26.59
CA SER A 6 -8.00 -24.56 27.21
C SER A 6 -7.34 -25.65 26.35
N ASN A 7 -7.72 -25.78 25.07
CA ASN A 7 -7.24 -26.86 24.21
C ASN A 7 -5.99 -26.49 23.40
N GLY A 8 -5.43 -25.29 23.61
CA GLY A 8 -4.20 -24.84 22.95
C GLY A 8 -4.31 -24.71 21.42
N ARG A 9 -5.53 -24.75 20.86
CA ARG A 9 -5.75 -24.65 19.41
C ARG A 9 -5.96 -23.19 19.04
N PRO A 10 -5.27 -22.67 18.01
CA PRO A 10 -5.54 -21.33 17.53
C PRO A 10 -6.98 -21.20 17.07
N ARG A 11 -7.71 -20.22 17.61
CA ARG A 11 -9.12 -19.95 17.26
C ARG A 11 -9.29 -19.18 15.96
N ALA A 12 -8.27 -18.44 15.57
CA ALA A 12 -8.22 -17.66 14.35
C ALA A 12 -6.77 -17.58 13.87
N VAL A 13 -6.61 -17.45 12.56
CA VAL A 13 -5.35 -17.12 11.91
C VAL A 13 -5.60 -15.93 11.03
N VAL A 14 -4.71 -14.95 11.10
CA VAL A 14 -4.76 -13.74 10.28
C VAL A 14 -3.54 -13.76 9.38
N PHE A 15 -3.78 -13.62 8.08
CA PHE A 15 -2.74 -13.44 7.08
C PHE A 15 -2.92 -12.05 6.48
N ASP A 16 -1.79 -11.39 6.24
CA ASP A 16 -1.76 -10.32 5.26
C ASP A 16 -1.89 -10.90 3.84
N LEU A 17 -2.29 -10.09 2.87
CA LEU A 17 -2.40 -10.52 1.47
C LEU A 17 -1.12 -10.21 0.71
N GLY A 18 -0.63 -8.97 0.76
CA GLY A 18 0.48 -8.49 -0.06
C GLY A 18 1.83 -9.01 0.41
N GLY A 19 2.56 -9.70 -0.46
CA GLY A 19 3.86 -10.31 -0.11
C GLY A 19 3.76 -11.53 0.81
N VAL A 20 2.54 -12.00 1.13
CA VAL A 20 2.28 -13.21 1.92
C VAL A 20 1.49 -14.23 1.09
N LEU A 21 0.25 -13.92 0.74
CA LEU A 21 -0.60 -14.81 -0.06
C LEU A 21 -0.58 -14.47 -1.56
N LEU A 22 -0.31 -13.21 -1.90
CA LEU A 22 -0.27 -12.70 -3.26
C LEU A 22 0.97 -11.84 -3.45
N ASP A 23 1.59 -11.95 -4.63
CA ASP A 23 2.63 -11.00 -5.02
C ASP A 23 1.99 -9.63 -5.28
N TRP A 24 2.30 -8.69 -4.40
CA TRP A 24 1.83 -7.32 -4.54
C TRP A 24 2.95 -6.47 -5.12
N ASN A 25 2.68 -5.89 -6.30
CA ASN A 25 3.57 -4.93 -6.94
C ASN A 25 2.71 -3.85 -7.62
N PRO A 26 2.90 -2.55 -7.31
CA PRO A 26 2.09 -1.47 -7.88
C PRO A 26 2.18 -1.42 -9.41
N ARG A 27 3.29 -1.90 -9.99
CA ARG A 27 3.48 -1.98 -11.46
C ARG A 27 2.41 -2.84 -12.14
N TYR A 28 1.82 -3.82 -11.46
CA TYR A 28 0.73 -4.63 -12.03
C TYR A 28 -0.53 -3.82 -12.32
N LEU A 29 -0.83 -2.83 -11.49
CA LEU A 29 -1.94 -1.90 -11.72
C LEU A 29 -1.54 -0.82 -12.71
N TYR A 30 -0.46 -0.11 -12.43
CA TYR A 30 -0.12 1.11 -13.16
C TYR A 30 0.28 0.86 -14.61
N ARG A 31 0.78 -0.32 -14.97
CA ARG A 31 1.04 -0.68 -16.38
C ARG A 31 -0.24 -0.72 -17.22
N LYS A 32 -1.42 -0.82 -16.60
CA LYS A 32 -2.71 -0.76 -17.30
C LYS A 32 -3.24 0.66 -17.46
N LEU A 33 -2.63 1.64 -16.77
CA LEU A 33 -3.09 3.04 -16.72
C LEU A 33 -2.18 3.97 -17.53
N PHE A 34 -0.96 3.55 -17.82
CA PHE A 34 0.03 4.30 -18.58
C PHE A 34 0.31 3.63 -19.92
N ASP A 35 0.36 4.42 -21.00
CA ASP A 35 0.80 3.97 -22.32
C ASP A 35 2.34 3.94 -22.44
N ASP A 36 3.06 4.68 -21.59
CA ASP A 36 4.53 4.76 -21.52
C ASP A 36 5.03 4.18 -20.19
N GLU A 37 5.78 3.09 -20.25
CA GLU A 37 6.37 2.43 -19.07
C GLU A 37 7.41 3.34 -18.37
N ALA A 38 8.14 4.17 -19.10
CA ALA A 38 9.08 5.10 -18.48
C ALA A 38 8.36 6.20 -17.69
N ALA A 39 7.23 6.70 -18.19
CA ALA A 39 6.37 7.62 -17.45
C ALA A 39 5.78 6.97 -16.19
N MET A 40 5.34 5.71 -16.29
CA MET A 40 4.86 4.93 -15.15
C MET A 40 5.94 4.78 -14.06
N GLU A 41 7.17 4.41 -14.44
CA GLU A 41 8.27 4.25 -13.48
C GLU A 41 8.64 5.57 -12.80
N ARG A 42 8.67 6.69 -13.54
CA ARG A 42 8.86 8.02 -12.94
C ARG A 42 7.75 8.35 -11.95
N PHE A 43 6.49 8.07 -12.30
CA PHE A 43 5.36 8.29 -11.41
C PHE A 43 5.48 7.49 -10.10
N LEU A 44 5.87 6.21 -10.18
CA LEU A 44 6.09 5.37 -8.99
C LEU A 44 7.33 5.79 -8.17
N ALA A 45 8.33 6.40 -8.81
CA ALA A 45 9.55 6.85 -8.16
C ALA A 45 9.43 8.22 -7.49
N GLU A 46 8.56 9.10 -8.00
CA GLU A 46 8.52 10.51 -7.59
C GLU A 46 7.19 10.92 -6.95
N VAL A 47 6.07 10.34 -7.39
CA VAL A 47 4.73 10.76 -6.95
C VAL A 47 4.07 9.71 -6.04
N CYS A 48 3.90 8.48 -6.54
CA CYS A 48 3.28 7.39 -5.79
C CYS A 48 4.34 6.50 -5.10
N THR A 49 5.22 7.14 -4.33
CA THR A 49 6.29 6.46 -3.62
C THR A 49 5.76 5.62 -2.45
N LEU A 50 6.54 4.63 -2.01
CA LEU A 50 6.16 3.83 -0.83
C LEU A 50 6.12 4.68 0.44
N GLU A 51 6.98 5.70 0.56
CA GLU A 51 6.98 6.64 1.68
C GLU A 51 5.67 7.46 1.72
N TRP A 52 5.25 7.99 0.57
CA TRP A 52 3.97 8.68 0.46
C TRP A 52 2.81 7.75 0.79
N HIS A 53 2.82 6.51 0.26
CA HIS A 53 1.79 5.50 0.55
C HIS A 53 1.69 5.20 2.06
N HIS A 54 2.82 4.97 2.72
CA HIS A 54 2.88 4.65 4.14
C HIS A 54 2.35 5.77 5.03
N ALA A 55 2.48 7.04 4.63
CA ALA A 55 1.89 8.16 5.37
C ALA A 55 0.37 8.03 5.51
N HIS A 56 -0.32 7.52 4.48
CA HIS A 56 -1.77 7.28 4.53
C HIS A 56 -2.14 6.10 5.43
N ASP A 57 -1.31 5.04 5.45
CA ASP A 57 -1.51 3.91 6.36
C ASP A 57 -1.40 4.34 7.83
N LEU A 58 -0.58 5.35 8.11
CA LEU A 58 -0.51 6.02 9.42
C LEU A 58 -1.70 6.95 9.71
N GLY A 59 -2.63 7.10 8.76
CA GLY A 59 -3.84 7.92 8.89
C GLY A 59 -3.63 9.40 8.59
N ILE A 60 -2.51 9.78 7.95
CA ILE A 60 -2.31 11.17 7.54
C ILE A 60 -3.30 11.50 6.41
N PRO A 61 -4.06 12.59 6.50
CA PRO A 61 -5.05 12.94 5.49
C PRO A 61 -4.41 13.18 4.11
N PRO A 62 -5.03 12.72 3.01
CA PRO A 62 -4.50 12.90 1.66
C PRO A 62 -4.23 14.34 1.29
N GLU A 63 -4.99 15.30 1.81
CA GLU A 63 -4.79 16.73 1.55
C GLU A 63 -3.40 17.19 2.02
N GLN A 64 -2.90 16.63 3.11
CA GLN A 64 -1.59 16.99 3.67
C GLN A 64 -0.43 16.35 2.91
N THR A 65 -0.61 15.13 2.39
CA THR A 65 0.43 14.41 1.66
C THR A 65 0.44 14.74 0.17
N THR A 66 -0.70 15.12 -0.42
CA THR A 66 -0.84 15.41 -1.85
C THR A 66 -0.50 16.86 -2.19
N ALA A 67 -0.79 17.82 -1.32
CA ALA A 67 -0.50 19.23 -1.59
C ALA A 67 0.99 19.51 -1.88
N PRO A 68 1.96 18.94 -1.14
CA PRO A 68 3.38 19.09 -1.47
C PRO A 68 3.76 18.50 -2.84
N LEU A 69 3.17 17.36 -3.23
CA LEU A 69 3.42 16.73 -4.53
C LEU A 69 2.88 17.57 -5.69
N ILE A 70 1.69 18.16 -5.53
CA ILE A 70 1.12 19.11 -6.51
C ILE A 70 2.01 20.35 -6.67
N ALA A 71 2.63 20.82 -5.58
CA ALA A 71 3.53 21.97 -5.66
C ALA A 71 4.87 21.64 -6.35
N ALA A 72 5.27 20.36 -6.38
CA ALA A 72 6.55 19.90 -6.90
C ALA A 72 6.54 19.48 -8.38
N HIS A 73 5.37 19.16 -8.95
CA HIS A 73 5.19 18.60 -10.29
C HIS A 73 4.10 19.33 -11.08
#